data_AF-A0A645EXC9-F1
#
_entry.id   AF-A0A645EXC9-F1
#
_cell.length_a   1.000
_cell.length_b   1.000
_cell.length_c   1.000
_cell.angle_alpha   90.00
_cell.angle_beta   90.00
_cell.angle_gamma   90.00
#
_symmetry.space_group_name_H-M   'P 1'
#
loop_
_entity.id
_entity.type
_entity.pdbx_description
1 polymer ?
#
loop_
_entity_poly.entity_id
_entity_poly.type
_entity_poly.pdbx_seq_one_letter_code
_entity_poly.pdbx_strand_id
1 'polypeptide(L)' 'MTFIADGDVVKLQLSNIGKGFYNFLLQCQEEKDGESPFFGGPLSNISTNIKGGGIGYFAAYSISQKQAIAKQEQ' A
#
# COMPACT_ATOMS: atom_id res chain seq x y z
N MET A 1 3.89 4.11 21.22
CA MET A 1 4.56 3.14 22.11
C MET A 1 3.78 1.85 21.99
N THR A 2 4.40 0.78 21.50
CA THR A 2 3.71 -0.51 21.29
C THR A 2 3.96 -1.38 22.51
N PHE A 3 2.90 -1.75 23.21
CA PHE A 3 2.98 -2.67 24.35
C PHE A 3 2.98 -4.10 23.81
N ILE A 4 4.06 -4.84 24.02
CA ILE A 4 4.19 -6.27 23.69
C ILE A 4 4.44 -6.99 25.01
N ALA A 5 3.61 -7.95 25.35
CA ALA A 5 3.71 -8.77 26.56
C ALA A 5 4.20 -10.20 26.24
N ASP A 6 4.61 -10.91 27.28
CA ASP A 6 4.97 -12.33 27.16
C ASP A 6 3.79 -13.15 26.66
N GLY A 7 4.01 -13.97 25.64
CA GLY A 7 2.96 -14.79 25.02
C GLY A 7 2.22 -14.12 23.86
N ASP A 8 2.44 -12.83 23.58
CA ASP A 8 1.83 -12.17 22.42
C ASP A 8 2.36 -12.75 21.10
N VAL A 9 1.47 -12.89 20.11
CA VAL A 9 1.87 -13.32 18.76
C VAL A 9 2.14 -12.09 17.90
N VAL A 10 3.41 -11.91 17.54
CA VAL A 10 3.84 -10.85 16.62
C VAL A 10 3.95 -11.45 15.22
N LYS A 11 3.26 -10.85 14.24
CA LYS A 11 3.31 -11.24 12.83
C LYS A 11 3.85 -10.10 11.99
N LEU A 12 4.91 -10.37 11.23
CA LEU A 12 5.41 -9.49 10.18
C LEU A 12 4.86 -9.99 8.83
N GLN A 13 4.28 -9.08 8.06
CA GLN A 13 3.88 -9.32 6.68
C GLN A 13 4.54 -8.28 5.77
N LEU A 14 5.18 -8.77 4.71
CA LEU A 14 5.77 -7.97 3.65
C LEU A 14 5.00 -8.26 2.36
N SER A 15 4.43 -7.21 1.79
CA SER A 15 3.67 -7.27 0.53
C SER A 15 4.52 -6.75 -0.60
N ASN A 16 4.96 -7.65 -1.48
CA ASN A 16 5.83 -7.29 -2.61
C ASN A 16 4.99 -6.78 -3.79
N ILE A 17 4.61 -5.52 -3.76
CA ILE A 17 3.80 -4.91 -4.83
C ILE A 17 4.64 -4.58 -6.07
N GLY A 18 4.04 -4.73 -7.25
CA GLY A 18 4.67 -4.32 -8.50
C GLY A 18 4.67 -2.80 -8.67
N LYS A 19 5.65 -2.28 -9.42
CA LYS A 19 5.80 -0.84 -9.70
C LYS A 19 4.53 -0.17 -10.25
N GLY A 20 3.78 -0.86 -11.10
CA GLY A 20 2.53 -0.31 -11.65
C GLY A 20 1.47 -0.06 -10.59
N PHE A 21 1.28 -0.98 -9.64
CA PHE A 21 0.33 -0.79 -8.54
C PHE A 21 0.81 0.27 -7.55
N TYR A 22 2.12 0.31 -7.28
CA TYR A 22 2.73 1.39 -6.50
C TYR A 22 2.47 2.78 -7.10
N ASN A 23 2.70 2.95 -8.41
CA ASN A 23 2.44 4.21 -9.10
C ASN A 23 0.96 4.59 -9.08
N PHE A 24 0.06 3.62 -9.27
CA PHE A 24 -1.38 3.85 -9.15
C PHE A 24 -1.75 4.42 -7.78
N LEU A 25 -1.23 3.83 -6.69
CA LEU A 25 -1.49 4.31 -5.33
C LEU A 25 -0.93 5.71 -5.07
N LEU A 26 0.24 6.06 -5.63
CA LEU A 26 0.81 7.40 -5.53
C LEU A 26 -0.07 8.42 -6.25
N GLN A 27 -0.45 8.14 -7.50
CA GLN A 27 -1.30 9.03 -8.28
C GLN A 27 -2.66 9.25 -7.58
N CYS A 28 -3.24 8.21 -6.98
CA CYS A 28 -4.46 8.36 -6.16
C CYS A 28 -4.25 9.30 -4.96
N GLN A 29 -3.08 9.27 -4.31
CA GLN A 29 -2.76 10.16 -3.18
C GLN A 29 -2.55 11.59 -3.65
N GLU A 30 -1.77 11.79 -4.71
CA GLU A 30 -1.50 13.10 -5.31
C GLU A 30 -2.81 13.78 -5.76
N GLU A 31 -3.71 13.03 -6.40
CA GLU A 31 -5.03 13.54 -6.82
C GLU A 31 -5.94 13.87 -5.63
N LYS A 32 -5.86 13.09 -4.53
CA LYS A 32 -6.62 13.35 -3.30
C LYS A 32 -6.11 14.58 -2.57
N ASP A 33 -4.80 14.73 -2.46
CA ASP A 33 -4.13 15.81 -1.69
C ASP A 33 -3.98 17.10 -2.51
N GLY A 34 -4.17 17.02 -3.83
CA GLY A 34 -4.02 18.11 -4.77
C GLY A 34 -2.56 18.39 -5.12
N GLU A 35 -2.34 19.05 -6.26
CA GLU A 35 -1.00 19.48 -6.67
C GLU A 35 -0.61 20.81 -6.02
N SER A 36 0.65 20.91 -5.59
CA SER A 36 1.28 22.17 -5.19
C SER A 36 2.46 22.44 -6.12
N PRO A 37 2.44 23.53 -6.93
CA PRO A 37 1.47 24.63 -6.91
C PRO A 37 0.13 24.27 -7.58
N PHE A 38 -0.96 24.91 -7.15
CA PHE A 38 -2.37 24.68 -7.52
C PHE A 38 -2.74 24.89 -9.02
N PHE A 39 -1.76 24.94 -9.92
CA PHE A 39 -1.98 25.09 -11.37
C PHE A 39 -2.16 23.74 -12.09
N GLY A 40 -2.45 22.66 -11.35
CA GLY A 40 -2.65 21.33 -11.88
C GLY A 40 -3.86 21.24 -12.80
N GLY A 41 -3.66 20.57 -13.94
CA GLY A 41 -4.71 20.33 -14.94
C GLY A 41 -5.86 19.45 -14.43
N PRO A 42 -6.84 19.12 -15.29
CA PRO A 42 -8.01 18.35 -14.88
C PRO A 42 -7.63 16.97 -14.31
N LEU A 43 -8.13 16.69 -13.10
CA LEU A 43 -8.05 15.41 -12.39
C LEU A 43 -8.61 14.27 -13.27
N SER A 44 -7.78 13.40 -13.85
CA SER A 44 -8.33 12.19 -14.52
C SER A 44 -7.33 11.12 -15.02
N ASN A 45 -6.02 11.38 -15.06
CA ASN A 45 -5.10 10.48 -15.79
C ASN A 45 -4.40 9.45 -14.90
N ILE A 46 -5.04 9.02 -13.81
CA ILE A 46 -4.54 7.90 -13.01
C ILE A 46 -4.41 6.68 -13.91
N SER A 47 -3.21 6.12 -13.97
CA SER A 47 -2.89 5.01 -14.87
C SER A 47 -3.50 3.72 -14.37
N THR A 48 -4.41 3.14 -15.16
CA THR A 48 -5.09 1.88 -14.84
C THR A 48 -4.54 0.74 -15.69
N ASN A 49 -4.76 -0.51 -15.25
CA ASN A 49 -4.50 -1.71 -16.05
C ASN A 49 -5.78 -2.43 -16.49
N ILE A 50 -6.95 -1.84 -16.21
CA ILE A 50 -8.27 -2.37 -16.57
C ILE A 50 -8.69 -1.78 -17.91
N LYS A 51 -9.16 -2.63 -18.84
CA LYS A 51 -9.63 -2.22 -20.18
C LYS A 51 -11.16 -2.20 -20.23
N GLY A 52 -11.72 -1.48 -21.22
CA GLY A 52 -13.17 -1.44 -21.47
C GLY A 52 -13.95 -0.44 -20.61
N GLY A 53 -13.30 0.65 -20.16
CA GLY A 53 -13.95 1.68 -19.35
C GLY A 53 -14.03 1.37 -17.85
N GLY A 54 -13.39 0.29 -17.40
CA GLY A 54 -13.28 -0.02 -15.98
C GLY A 54 -12.37 0.97 -15.23
N ILE A 55 -12.75 1.28 -13.99
CA ILE A 55 -12.04 2.22 -13.12
C ILE A 55 -11.27 1.43 -12.06
N GLY A 56 -10.01 1.76 -11.84
CA GLY A 56 -9.16 1.19 -10.78
C GLY A 56 -7.98 0.38 -11.32
N TYR A 57 -7.36 -0.40 -10.44
CA TYR A 57 -6.17 -1.19 -10.75
C TYR A 57 -6.30 -2.61 -10.19
N PHE A 58 -6.17 -3.62 -11.04
CA PHE A 58 -6.14 -5.02 -10.63
C PHE A 58 -4.70 -5.42 -10.27
N ALA A 59 -4.44 -5.79 -9.01
CA ALA A 59 -3.13 -6.21 -8.56
C ALA A 59 -3.19 -7.55 -7.83
N ALA A 60 -2.24 -8.44 -8.15
CA ALA A 60 -1.92 -9.63 -7.38
C ALA A 60 -0.44 -9.57 -7.01
N TYR A 61 -0.11 -9.90 -5.76
CA TYR A 61 1.25 -9.87 -5.24
C TYR A 61 1.46 -10.95 -4.20
N SER A 62 2.70 -11.41 -4.07
CA SER A 62 3.08 -12.37 -3.03
C SER A 62 3.22 -11.68 -1.68
N ILE A 63 2.79 -12.37 -0.63
CA ILE A 63 2.99 -11.94 0.76
C ILE A 63 4.04 -12.86 1.39
N SER A 64 5.13 -12.27 1.87
CA SER A 64 6.08 -12.97 2.73
C SER A 64 5.70 -12.70 4.18
N GLN A 65 5.47 -13.75 4.96
CA GLN A 65 5.03 -13.59 6.34
C GLN A 65 5.82 -14.48 7.29
N LYS A 66 6.04 -13.97 8.50
CA LYS A 66 6.61 -14.74 9.61
C LYS A 66 5.92 -14.32 10.90
N GLN A 67 5.78 -15.26 11.81
CA GLN A 67 5.25 -15.00 13.15
C GLN A 67 6.22 -15.52 14.21
N ALA A 68 6.21 -14.86 15.36
CA ALA A 68 6.94 -15.24 16.55
C ALA A 68 6.08 -15.00 17.79
N ILE A 69 6.31 -15.78 18.83
CA ILE A 69 5.73 -15.54 20.15
C ILE A 69 6.73 -14.67 20.91
N ALA A 70 6.27 -13.53 21.41
CA ALA A 70 7.07 -12.66 22.24
C ALA A 70 7.44 -13.40 23.54
N LYS A 71 8.74 -13.43 23.83
CA LYS A 71 9.28 -13.92 25.09
C LYS A 71 9.95 -12.76 25.81
N GLN A 72 9.83 -12.68 27.12
CA GLN A 72 10.70 -11.79 27.89
C GLN A 72 12.15 -12.26 27.76
N GLU A 73 13.07 -11.34 27.48
CA GLU A 73 14.50 -11.61 27.65
C GLU A 73 14.77 -11.84 29.13
N GLN A 74 15.49 -12.93 29.44
CA GLN A 74 15.91 -13.28 30.81
C GLN A 74 17.06 -12.40 31.27
#